data_AF-A0A1F8SIN5-F1
#
_entry.id   AF-A0A1F8SIN5-F1
#
_cell.length_a   1.000
_cell.length_b   1.000
_cell.length_c   1.000
_cell.angle_alpha   90.00
_cell.angle_beta   90.00
_cell.angle_gamma   90.00
#
_symmetry.space_group_name_H-M   'P 1'
#
loop_
_entity.id
_entity.type
_entity.pdbx_description
1 polymer ?
#
loop_
_entity_poly.entity_id
_entity_poly.type
_entity_poly.pdbx_seq_one_letter_code
_entity_poly.pdbx_strand_id
1 'polypeptide(L)'
;MVIDCIQFRVANSSLFHFLKENSRTNLELQLIRFWARHPRARLSLYTIASALDTAKINLREAIRSLIEKGVLQEQQDGNGLITYSLVSDPQIQEYIEELAKLDWNEIRVMEKQLEGEAVLA
;
A
#
# COMPACT_ATOMS: atom_id res chain seq x y z
N MET A 1 -29.11 -6.56 -0.10
CA MET A 1 -28.98 -6.99 -1.50
C MET A 1 -28.08 -6.11 -2.35
N VAL A 2 -27.95 -4.78 -2.15
CA VAL A 2 -26.98 -3.94 -2.90
C VAL A 2 -25.59 -3.93 -2.24
N ILE A 3 -25.52 -4.02 -0.90
CA ILE A 3 -24.27 -4.05 -0.13
C ILE A 3 -23.48 -5.34 -0.42
N ASP A 4 -24.18 -6.46 -0.63
CA ASP A 4 -23.58 -7.77 -0.91
C ASP A 4 -22.83 -7.79 -2.26
N CYS A 5 -23.33 -7.08 -3.28
CA CYS A 5 -22.68 -7.05 -4.60
C CYS A 5 -21.39 -6.22 -4.61
N ILE A 6 -21.35 -5.10 -3.88
CA ILE A 6 -20.15 -4.26 -3.77
C ILE A 6 -19.09 -4.99 -2.93
N GLN A 7 -19.49 -5.57 -1.79
CA GLN A 7 -18.58 -6.38 -0.96
C GLN A 7 -18.01 -7.59 -1.70
N PHE A 8 -18.83 -8.28 -2.50
CA PHE A 8 -18.40 -9.43 -3.29
C PHE A 8 -17.46 -9.06 -4.45
N ARG A 9 -17.69 -7.92 -5.11
CA ARG A 9 -16.80 -7.41 -6.17
C ARG A 9 -15.45 -6.99 -5.63
N VAL A 10 -15.42 -6.30 -4.48
CA VAL A 10 -14.17 -5.85 -3.86
C VAL A 10 -13.35 -7.06 -3.38
N ALA A 11 -13.97 -8.03 -2.71
CA ALA A 11 -13.27 -9.21 -2.17
C ALA A 11 -12.70 -10.16 -3.25
N ASN A 12 -13.29 -10.21 -4.46
CA ASN A 12 -12.79 -11.03 -5.57
C ASN A 12 -12.00 -10.22 -6.61
N SER A 13 -11.60 -8.99 -6.27
CA SER A 13 -10.79 -8.17 -7.16
C SER A 13 -9.33 -8.58 -7.08
N SER A 14 -8.62 -8.48 -8.20
CA SER A 14 -7.17 -8.60 -8.26
C SER A 14 -6.47 -7.61 -7.31
N LEU A 15 -7.06 -6.43 -7.10
CA LEU A 15 -6.63 -5.46 -6.10
C LEU A 15 -6.70 -6.00 -4.66
N PHE A 16 -7.76 -6.69 -4.27
CA PHE A 16 -7.87 -7.26 -2.92
C PHE A 16 -6.81 -8.33 -2.68
N HIS A 17 -6.57 -9.21 -3.65
CA HIS A 17 -5.50 -10.21 -3.57
C HIS A 17 -4.12 -9.55 -3.47
N PHE A 18 -3.87 -8.53 -4.29
CA PHE A 18 -2.65 -7.73 -4.22
C PHE A 18 -2.44 -7.16 -2.81
N LEU A 19 -3.46 -6.51 -2.23
CA LEU A 19 -3.36 -5.93 -0.90
C LEU A 19 -3.17 -7.01 0.17
N LYS A 20 -3.91 -8.11 0.11
CA LYS A 20 -3.77 -9.23 1.05
C LYS A 20 -2.34 -9.79 1.09
N GLU A 21 -1.70 -9.93 -0.07
CA GLU A 21 -0.33 -10.45 -0.15
C GLU A 21 0.71 -9.41 0.32
N ASN A 22 0.43 -8.12 0.08
CA ASN A 22 1.42 -7.05 0.25
C ASN A 22 1.29 -6.24 1.54
N SER A 23 0.12 -6.26 2.21
CA SER A 23 -0.13 -5.54 3.46
C SER A 23 -0.49 -6.47 4.61
N ARG A 24 0.51 -7.16 5.17
CA ARG A 24 0.35 -8.02 6.35
C ARG A 24 0.21 -7.21 7.63
N THR A 25 0.71 -5.98 7.62
CA THR A 25 0.61 -5.04 8.73
C THR A 25 -0.17 -3.79 8.32
N ASN A 26 -0.82 -3.14 9.29
CA ASN A 26 -1.49 -1.87 9.06
C ASN A 26 -0.54 -0.79 8.51
N LEU A 27 0.73 -0.81 8.88
CA LEU A 27 1.72 0.14 8.39
C LEU A 27 2.05 -0.08 6.90
N GLU A 28 2.16 -1.32 6.45
CA GLU A 28 2.31 -1.63 5.03
C GLU A 28 1.09 -1.19 4.22
N LEU A 29 -0.13 -1.42 4.74
CA LEU A 29 -1.36 -0.95 4.08
C LEU A 29 -1.39 0.58 3.98
N GLN A 30 -1.04 1.28 5.06
CA GLN A 30 -0.94 2.74 5.07
C GLN A 30 0.09 3.25 4.06
N LEU A 31 1.23 2.57 3.93
CA LEU A 31 2.25 2.89 2.92
C LEU A 31 1.71 2.72 1.50
N ILE A 32 1.11 1.58 1.18
CA ILE A 32 0.53 1.36 -0.16
C ILE A 32 -0.50 2.45 -0.49
N ARG A 33 -1.37 2.79 0.46
CA ARG A 33 -2.36 3.88 0.30
C ARG A 33 -1.71 5.25 0.15
N PHE A 34 -0.60 5.51 0.85
CA PHE A 34 0.16 6.74 0.72
C PHE A 34 0.63 6.93 -0.73
N TRP A 35 1.20 5.90 -1.34
CA TRP A 35 1.61 5.97 -2.75
C TRP A 35 0.43 5.89 -3.74
N ALA A 36 -0.69 5.27 -3.41
CA ALA A 36 -1.91 5.39 -4.23
C ALA A 36 -2.37 6.86 -4.37
N ARG A 37 -2.23 7.66 -3.31
CA ARG A 37 -2.51 9.10 -3.37
C ARG A 37 -1.42 9.90 -4.07
N HIS A 38 -0.19 9.40 -4.06
CA HIS A 38 0.99 10.08 -4.58
C HIS A 38 1.87 9.14 -5.42
N PRO A 39 1.38 8.63 -6.56
CA PRO A 39 2.04 7.52 -7.29
C PRO A 39 3.39 7.89 -7.89
N ARG A 40 3.64 9.20 -8.09
CA ARG A 40 4.92 9.72 -8.59
C ARG A 40 5.87 10.18 -7.48
N ALA A 41 5.50 10.00 -6.22
CA ALA A 41 6.32 10.45 -5.10
C ALA A 41 7.58 9.59 -4.94
N ARG A 42 8.70 10.30 -4.78
CA ARG A 42 10.02 9.76 -4.46
C ARG A 42 10.51 10.43 -3.20
N LEU A 43 10.48 9.73 -2.08
CA LEU A 43 10.63 10.36 -0.76
C LEU A 43 11.64 9.63 0.11
N SER A 44 12.34 10.39 0.95
CA SER A 44 13.23 9.84 1.97
C SER A 44 12.45 9.16 3.09
N LEU A 45 13.10 8.24 3.81
CA LEU A 45 12.54 7.64 5.03
C LEU A 45 12.06 8.71 6.03
N TYR A 46 12.80 9.82 6.13
CA TYR A 46 12.48 10.92 7.05
C TYR A 46 11.16 11.60 6.66
N THR A 47 11.00 11.91 5.38
CA THR A 47 9.80 12.56 4.86
C THR A 47 8.57 11.68 5.06
N ILE A 48 8.69 10.37 4.79
CA ILE A 48 7.60 9.42 4.97
C ILE A 48 7.24 9.28 6.46
N ALA A 49 8.23 9.14 7.34
CA ALA A 49 8.01 9.04 8.79
C ALA A 49 7.27 10.27 9.33
N SER A 50 7.65 11.47 8.87
CA SER A 50 6.98 12.71 9.24
C SER A 50 5.56 12.81 8.68
N ALA A 51 5.31 12.32 7.46
CA ALA A 51 4.00 12.36 6.83
C ALA A 51 3.01 11.38 7.47
N LEU A 52 3.49 10.24 7.96
CA LEU A 52 2.68 9.18 8.59
C LEU A 52 2.67 9.23 10.12
N ASP A 53 3.27 10.26 10.73
CA ASP A 53 3.43 10.39 12.18
C ASP A 53 3.88 9.07 12.86
N THR A 54 4.90 8.43 12.28
CA THR A 54 5.33 7.08 12.65
C THR A 54 6.82 7.02 12.99
N ALA A 55 7.18 6.21 13.99
CA ALA A 55 8.56 5.96 14.35
C ALA A 55 9.36 5.33 13.20
N LYS A 56 10.54 5.88 12.92
CA LYS A 56 11.42 5.47 11.81
C LYS A 56 11.79 3.98 11.82
N ILE A 57 11.94 3.39 13.00
CA ILE A 57 12.32 1.98 13.14
C ILE A 57 11.23 1.05 12.58
N ASN A 58 9.96 1.32 12.91
CA ASN A 58 8.82 0.57 12.40
C ASN A 58 8.66 0.77 10.89
N LEU A 59 8.89 2.01 10.44
CA LEU A 59 8.80 2.36 9.03
C LEU A 59 9.86 1.65 8.16
N ARG A 60 11.10 1.52 8.67
CA ARG A 60 12.18 0.85 7.93
C ARG A 60 11.84 -0.61 7.64
N GLU A 61 11.30 -1.32 8.63
CA GLU A 61 10.92 -2.72 8.49
C GLU A 61 9.79 -2.89 7.46
N ALA A 62 8.76 -2.04 7.53
CA ALA A 62 7.64 -2.07 6.58
C ALA A 62 8.07 -1.71 5.15
N ILE A 63 8.92 -0.69 4.98
CA ILE A 63 9.46 -0.33 3.66
C ILE A 63 10.31 -1.46 3.10
N ARG A 64 11.19 -2.07 3.91
CA ARG A 64 12.01 -3.21 3.46
C ARG A 64 11.13 -4.36 2.99
N SER A 65 10.09 -4.70 3.74
CA SER A 65 9.17 -5.77 3.33
C SER A 65 8.45 -5.44 2.01
N LEU A 66 8.02 -4.19 1.80
CA LEU A 66 7.40 -3.78 0.53
C LEU A 66 8.39 -3.75 -0.65
N ILE A 67 9.67 -3.52 -0.40
CA ILE A 67 10.73 -3.66 -1.42
C ILE A 67 10.93 -5.14 -1.77
N GLU A 68 11.02 -6.01 -0.77
CA GLU A 68 11.16 -7.46 -0.97
C GLU A 68 9.98 -8.06 -1.75
N LYS A 69 8.78 -7.51 -1.58
CA LYS A 69 7.58 -7.90 -2.35
C LYS A 69 7.45 -7.22 -3.72
N GLY A 70 8.38 -6.35 -4.10
CA GLY A 70 8.38 -5.67 -5.40
C GLY A 70 7.33 -4.57 -5.55
N VAL A 71 6.80 -4.02 -4.45
CA VAL A 71 5.87 -2.88 -4.48
C VAL A 71 6.62 -1.56 -4.53
N LEU A 72 7.68 -1.46 -3.72
CA LEU A 72 8.54 -0.28 -3.64
C LEU A 72 9.94 -0.59 -4.20
N GLN A 73 10.63 0.46 -4.59
CA GLN A 73 12.05 0.42 -4.94
C GLN A 73 12.82 1.46 -4.15
N GLU A 74 14.02 1.07 -3.74
CA GLU A 74 15.02 1.97 -3.18
C GLU A 74 15.85 2.59 -4.30
N GLN A 75 16.10 3.88 -4.20
CA GLN A 75 16.90 4.62 -5.16
C GLN A 75 17.83 5.58 -4.43
N GLN A 76 19.09 5.59 -4.82
CA GLN A 76 20.09 6.51 -4.31
C GLN A 76 20.31 7.63 -5.32
N ASP A 77 20.28 8.88 -4.87
CA ASP A 77 20.66 10.02 -5.71
C ASP A 77 22.18 10.21 -5.74
N GLY A 78 22.66 11.12 -6.59
CA GLY A 78 24.10 11.42 -6.73
C GLY A 78 24.76 12.02 -5.47
N ASN A 79 23.96 12.42 -4.47
CA ASN A 79 24.44 12.95 -3.20
C ASN A 79 24.42 11.89 -2.09
N GLY A 80 24.07 10.64 -2.42
CA GLY A 80 24.00 9.53 -1.50
C GLY A 80 22.71 9.46 -0.69
N LEU A 81 21.72 10.34 -0.95
CA LEU A 81 20.43 10.30 -0.27
C LEU A 81 19.59 9.14 -0.82
N ILE A 82 19.12 8.30 0.10
CA ILE A 82 18.21 7.20 -0.21
C ILE A 82 16.77 7.70 -0.23
N THR A 83 16.05 7.33 -1.29
CA THR A 83 14.64 7.62 -1.50
C THR A 83 13.88 6.37 -1.93
N TYR A 84 12.58 6.38 -1.69
CA TYR A 84 11.67 5.28 -1.97
C TYR A 84 10.55 5.76 -2.89
N SER A 85 10.22 4.93 -3.88
CA SER A 85 9.09 5.14 -4.81
C SER A 85 8.39 3.82 -5.10
N LEU A 86 7.24 3.88 -5.76
CA LEU A 86 6.66 2.70 -6.41
C LEU A 86 7.64 2.13 -7.45
N VAL A 87 7.58 0.81 -7.65
CA VAL A 87 8.25 0.13 -8.76
C VAL A 87 7.57 0.53 -10.08
N SER A 88 8.36 0.62 -11.15
CA SER A 88 7.86 0.90 -12.50
C SER A 88 7.26 -0.33 -13.20
N ASP A 89 6.62 -1.21 -12.42
CA ASP A 89 5.95 -2.41 -12.93
C ASP A 89 4.51 -2.07 -13.35
N PRO A 90 4.08 -2.39 -14.58
CA PRO A 90 2.75 -2.03 -15.06
C PRO A 90 1.60 -2.62 -14.23
N GLN A 91 1.77 -3.84 -13.71
CA GLN A 91 0.73 -4.52 -12.93
C GLN A 91 0.59 -3.87 -11.56
N ILE A 92 1.71 -3.52 -10.91
CA ILE A 92 1.68 -2.73 -9.66
C ILE A 92 1.02 -1.38 -9.89
N GLN A 93 1.34 -0.70 -11.00
CA GLN A 93 0.73 0.60 -11.32
C GLN A 93 -0.80 0.48 -11.50
N GLU A 94 -1.29 -0.56 -12.15
CA GLU A 94 -2.73 -0.82 -12.29
C GLU A 94 -3.42 -0.95 -10.93
N TYR A 95 -2.85 -1.73 -9.99
CA TYR A 95 -3.40 -1.86 -8.64
C TYR A 95 -3.40 -0.54 -7.86
N ILE A 96 -2.32 0.23 -7.95
CA ILE A 96 -2.22 1.54 -7.30
C ILE A 96 -3.25 2.51 -7.89
N GLU A 97 -3.48 2.49 -9.20
CA GLU A 97 -4.49 3.31 -9.86
C GLU A 97 -5.92 2.89 -9.51
N GLU A 98 -6.20 1.58 -9.42
CA GLU A 98 -7.49 1.09 -8.93
C GLU A 98 -7.72 1.52 -7.49
N LEU A 99 -6.73 1.36 -6.62
CA LEU A 99 -6.81 1.78 -5.21
C LEU A 99 -7.06 3.29 -5.08
N ALA A 100 -6.47 4.10 -5.96
CA ALA A 100 -6.65 5.55 -5.97
C ALA A 100 -8.06 5.99 -6.40
N LYS A 101 -8.81 5.14 -7.12
CA LYS A 101 -10.17 5.41 -7.59
C LYS A 101 -11.24 5.11 -6.53
N LEU A 102 -10.91 4.31 -5.52
CA LEU A 102 -11.86 3.93 -4.48
C LEU A 102 -12.26 5.12 -3.62
N ASP A 103 -13.55 5.21 -3.34
CA ASP A 103 -14.05 6.16 -2.35
C ASP A 103 -13.76 5.69 -0.91
N TRP A 104 -14.02 6.55 0.08
CA TRP A 104 -13.77 6.21 1.48
C TRP A 104 -14.61 4.99 1.91
N ASN A 105 -15.88 4.90 1.52
CA ASN A 105 -16.71 3.77 1.93
C ASN A 105 -16.15 2.45 1.38
N GLU A 106 -15.72 2.43 0.12
CA GLU A 106 -15.09 1.27 -0.51
C GLU A 106 -13.78 0.87 0.18
N ILE A 107 -12.92 1.85 0.50
CA ILE A 107 -11.68 1.62 1.26
C ILE A 107 -11.99 1.01 2.63
N ARG A 108 -12.99 1.54 3.36
CA ARG A 108 -13.33 1.06 4.70
C ARG A 108 -13.89 -0.36 4.68
N VAL A 109 -14.65 -0.71 3.64
CA VAL A 109 -15.15 -2.08 3.45
C VAL A 109 -13.98 -3.03 3.18
N MET A 110 -13.06 -2.63 2.30
CA MET A 110 -11.87 -3.40 1.96
C MET A 110 -10.96 -3.63 3.17
N GLU A 111 -10.69 -2.59 3.96
CA GLU A 111 -9.90 -2.68 5.21
C GLU A 111 -10.50 -3.71 6.16
N LYS A 112 -11.82 -3.66 6.39
CA LYS A 112 -12.51 -4.64 7.25
C LYS A 112 -12.42 -6.06 6.73
N GLN A 113 -12.43 -6.26 5.41
CA GLN A 113 -12.29 -7.58 4.82
C GLN A 113 -10.86 -8.12 5.00
N LEU A 114 -9.84 -7.28 4.82
CA LEU A 114 -8.44 -7.64 5.07
C LEU A 114 -8.20 -7.99 6.55
N GLU A 115 -8.78 -7.22 7.47
CA GLU A 115 -8.71 -7.49 8.92
C GLU A 115 -9.47 -8.77 9.30
N GLY A 116 -10.67 -8.97 8.76
CA GLY A 116 -11.51 -10.14 9.05
C GLY A 116 -10.90 -11.47 8.60
N GLU A 117 -10.18 -11.48 7.47
CA GLU A 117 -9.46 -12.68 7.01
C GLU A 117 -8.16 -12.92 7.79
N ALA A 118 -7.48 -11.87 8.26
CA ALA A 118 -6.28 -12.01 9.09
C ALA A 118 -6.56 -12.68 10.45
N VAL A 119 -7.81 -12.68 10.92
CA VAL A 119 -8.23 -13.36 12.17
C VAL A 119 -8.51 -14.86 11.95
N LEU A 120 -8.69 -15.30 10.70
CA LEU A 120 -9.04 -16.68 10.35
C LEU A 120 -7.88 -17.48 9.73
N ALA A 121 -6.72 -16.85 9.49
CA ALA A 121 -5.52 -17.45 8.91
C ALA A 121 -4.46 -17.74 9.97
#